data_AF-A0A2J6QGV7-F1
#
_entry.id   AF-A0A2J6QGV7-F1
#
_cell.length_a   1.000
_cell.length_b   1.000
_cell.length_c   1.000
_cell.angle_alpha   90.00
_cell.angle_beta   90.00
_cell.angle_gamma   90.00
#
_symmetry.space_group_name_H-M   'P 1'
#
loop_
_entity.id
_entity.type
_entity.pdbx_description
1 polymer ?
#
loop_
_entity_poly.entity_id
_entity_poly.type
_entity_poly.pdbx_seq_one_letter_code
_entity_poly.pdbx_strand_id
1 'polypeptide(L)'
;MAFSWKYAQHAHTPYWGPVTAQANFCEEDYVLTGYIAEVINTVSNLTYLLYAYHGIKSNANHKDAILRNLPYLGIAGVGLGSSIFHATLKNYTQWLDDLSMLIATATVLHRVFTFDKSLSITVTSGLLITAIMAAFSTWHCITDELTMHSVLFGLMIATIGLKTRSIISARVSNPAIKAQVFKLCTWGSIIFVTGFAIWNVDNAICGKLTQWKRVVGMPWSFLLELHGWWHIFTGAGAYIFIALVEYLTSEDAGKPLGGRFAFPAAWIVDGEAGKAEGNGHAYSNGVAKANGLNGNANGNAMANGFVNGKANGNGNAKKTI
;
A
#
# COMPACT_ATOMS: atom_id res chain seq x y z
N MET A 1 -1.62 -26.97 -27.59
CA MET A 1 -0.65 -25.89 -27.83
C MET A 1 -0.51 -25.11 -26.54
N ALA A 2 0.69 -25.02 -25.96
CA ALA A 2 0.89 -24.14 -24.81
C ALA A 2 0.58 -22.70 -25.27
N PHE A 3 -0.13 -21.93 -24.45
CA PHE A 3 -0.41 -20.51 -24.69
C PHE A 3 0.93 -19.74 -24.60
N SER A 4 1.71 -19.77 -25.67
CA SER A 4 3.03 -19.14 -25.78
C SER A 4 3.31 -18.74 -27.22
N TRP A 5 3.88 -17.55 -27.40
CA TRP A 5 4.38 -17.06 -28.68
C TRP A 5 5.85 -16.63 -28.54
N LYS A 6 6.55 -16.58 -29.67
CA LYS A 6 7.98 -16.22 -29.69
C LYS A 6 8.17 -14.81 -29.14
N TYR A 7 9.19 -14.65 -28.30
CA TYR A 7 9.69 -13.35 -27.91
C TYR A 7 10.17 -12.59 -29.16
N ALA A 8 9.79 -11.33 -29.30
CA ALA A 8 10.12 -10.55 -30.49
C ALA A 8 11.64 -10.37 -30.60
N GLN A 9 12.18 -10.51 -31.82
CA GLN A 9 13.63 -10.51 -32.02
C GLN A 9 14.21 -9.11 -32.20
N HIS A 10 13.37 -8.15 -32.59
CA HIS A 10 13.75 -6.80 -32.95
C HIS A 10 12.79 -5.81 -32.30
N ALA A 11 13.35 -4.69 -31.82
CA ALA A 11 12.58 -3.58 -31.31
C ALA A 11 11.79 -2.88 -32.43
N HIS A 12 10.67 -2.29 -32.05
CA HIS A 12 9.95 -1.35 -32.89
C HIS A 12 10.69 -0.01 -32.98
N THR A 13 10.37 0.81 -33.98
CA THR A 13 10.90 2.18 -34.07
C THR A 13 10.42 3.01 -32.86
N PRO A 14 11.33 3.61 -32.07
CA PRO A 14 10.96 4.39 -30.89
C PRO A 14 10.19 5.66 -31.26
N TYR A 15 8.96 5.81 -30.75
CA TYR A 15 8.15 7.01 -30.93
C TYR A 15 8.77 8.22 -30.24
N TRP A 16 9.33 8.03 -29.03
CA TRP A 16 9.95 9.09 -28.24
C TRP A 16 11.39 9.41 -28.67
N GLY A 17 11.89 8.83 -29.77
CA GLY A 17 13.28 8.96 -30.19
C GLY A 17 14.26 8.14 -29.33
N PRO A 18 15.57 8.34 -29.51
CA PRO A 18 16.61 7.51 -28.88
C PRO A 18 16.60 7.62 -27.35
N VAL A 19 17.03 6.56 -26.66
CA VAL A 19 17.23 6.56 -25.20
C VAL A 19 18.26 7.62 -24.82
N THR A 20 17.94 8.45 -23.83
CA THR A 20 18.85 9.48 -23.29
C THR A 20 19.02 9.38 -21.78
N ALA A 21 18.26 8.50 -21.13
CA ALA A 21 18.41 8.22 -19.70
C ALA A 21 19.74 7.53 -19.39
N GLN A 22 20.25 7.75 -18.18
CA GLN A 22 21.41 7.06 -17.65
C GLN A 22 21.03 5.62 -17.24
N ALA A 23 19.86 5.44 -16.62
CA ALA A 23 19.31 4.13 -16.30
C ALA A 23 18.61 3.48 -17.52
N ASN A 24 18.84 2.18 -17.68
CA ASN A 24 18.15 1.30 -18.62
C ASN A 24 18.18 -0.12 -18.01
N PHE A 25 17.05 -0.81 -17.96
CA PHE A 25 16.91 -2.08 -17.23
C PHE A 25 16.87 -3.27 -18.19
N CYS A 26 16.61 -4.47 -17.67
CA CYS A 26 16.73 -5.69 -18.47
C CYS A 26 15.54 -6.01 -19.36
N GLU A 27 14.43 -5.28 -19.22
CA GLU A 27 13.34 -5.35 -20.19
C GLU A 27 13.82 -4.77 -21.51
N GLU A 28 13.60 -5.46 -22.63
CA GLU A 28 14.14 -4.99 -23.90
C GLU A 28 13.33 -3.82 -24.45
N ASP A 29 13.98 -2.67 -24.67
CA ASP A 29 13.38 -1.44 -25.15
C ASP A 29 12.55 -1.63 -26.44
N TYR A 30 11.31 -1.15 -26.39
CA TYR A 30 10.37 -1.08 -27.50
C TYR A 30 10.13 -2.44 -28.17
N VAL A 31 10.32 -3.56 -27.46
CA VAL A 31 10.18 -4.91 -28.00
C VAL A 31 8.73 -5.33 -28.25
N LEU A 32 7.79 -4.77 -27.47
CA LEU A 32 6.35 -5.04 -27.62
C LEU A 32 5.61 -3.96 -28.42
N THR A 33 6.08 -2.70 -28.34
CA THR A 33 5.43 -1.54 -28.97
C THR A 33 6.46 -0.45 -29.26
N GLY A 34 6.21 0.41 -30.24
CA GLY A 34 7.02 1.62 -30.46
C GLY A 34 6.72 2.79 -29.50
N TYR A 35 5.67 2.72 -28.68
CA TYR A 35 5.20 3.82 -27.82
C TYR A 35 5.64 3.74 -26.36
N ILE A 36 5.87 2.53 -25.87
CA ILE A 36 6.26 2.22 -24.48
C ILE A 36 7.52 1.37 -24.57
N ALA A 37 8.63 1.88 -24.03
CA ALA A 37 9.93 1.22 -24.11
C ALA A 37 9.96 -0.08 -23.30
N GLU A 38 9.66 -0.02 -22.01
CA GLU A 38 9.67 -1.18 -21.11
C GLU A 38 8.23 -1.39 -20.58
N VAL A 39 7.43 -2.20 -21.28
CA VAL A 39 5.99 -2.35 -20.99
C VAL A 39 5.73 -2.90 -19.60
N ILE A 40 6.42 -3.95 -19.18
CA ILE A 40 6.23 -4.60 -17.89
C ILE A 40 6.68 -3.67 -16.76
N ASN A 41 7.81 -2.99 -16.92
CA ASN A 41 8.27 -1.97 -15.98
C ASN A 41 7.29 -0.78 -15.91
N THR A 42 6.72 -0.33 -17.03
CA THR A 42 5.67 0.71 -17.04
C THR A 42 4.39 0.25 -16.33
N VAL A 43 3.83 -0.92 -16.66
CA VAL A 43 2.51 -1.31 -16.11
C VAL A 43 2.57 -1.80 -14.67
N SER A 44 3.71 -2.35 -14.22
CA SER A 44 3.89 -2.79 -12.83
C SER A 44 3.79 -1.63 -11.83
N ASN A 45 4.04 -0.39 -12.27
CA ASN A 45 3.86 0.83 -11.50
C ASN A 45 2.39 1.14 -11.12
N LEU A 46 1.41 0.49 -11.77
CA LEU A 46 0.02 0.52 -11.32
C LEU A 46 -0.12 0.07 -9.86
N THR A 47 0.79 -0.76 -9.36
CA THR A 47 0.84 -1.18 -7.96
C THR A 47 0.87 0.02 -7.01
N TYR A 48 1.74 1.00 -7.26
CA TYR A 48 1.82 2.22 -6.43
C TYR A 48 0.52 3.02 -6.47
N LEU A 49 -0.08 3.16 -7.66
CA LEU A 49 -1.32 3.93 -7.85
C LEU A 49 -2.50 3.27 -7.15
N LEU A 50 -2.60 1.94 -7.19
CA LEU A 50 -3.65 1.19 -6.51
C LEU A 50 -3.55 1.33 -4.99
N TYR A 51 -2.35 1.27 -4.42
CA TYR A 51 -2.14 1.51 -3.00
C TYR A 51 -2.41 2.95 -2.58
N ALA A 52 -1.98 3.93 -3.39
CA ALA A 52 -2.29 5.32 -3.17
C ALA A 52 -3.81 5.57 -3.14
N TYR A 53 -4.52 5.04 -4.16
CA TYR A 53 -5.97 5.13 -4.24
C TYR A 53 -6.65 4.52 -3.01
N HIS A 54 -6.24 3.32 -2.60
CA HIS A 54 -6.80 2.67 -1.41
C HIS A 54 -6.61 3.52 -0.14
N GLY A 55 -5.40 4.02 0.10
CA GLY A 55 -5.11 4.86 1.27
C GLY A 55 -5.89 6.17 1.28
N ILE A 56 -5.90 6.89 0.15
CA ILE A 56 -6.65 8.14 0.01
C ILE A 56 -8.15 7.93 0.23
N LYS A 57 -8.71 6.85 -0.34
CA LYS A 57 -10.12 6.49 -0.15
C LYS A 57 -10.43 6.17 1.31
N SER A 58 -9.54 5.47 2.01
CA SER A 58 -9.70 5.15 3.44
C SER A 58 -9.74 6.41 4.31
N ASN A 59 -9.05 7.48 3.88
CA ASN A 59 -8.97 8.74 4.63
C ASN A 59 -10.10 9.73 4.31
N ALA A 60 -11.02 9.44 3.38
CA ALA A 60 -11.99 10.42 2.85
C ALA A 60 -12.88 11.11 3.91
N ASN A 61 -13.13 10.44 5.05
CA ASN A 61 -14.00 10.94 6.12
C ASN A 61 -13.22 11.51 7.33
N HIS A 62 -11.89 11.60 7.24
CA HIS A 62 -11.05 12.11 8.32
C HIS A 62 -10.88 13.63 8.22
N LYS A 63 -10.97 14.35 9.36
CA LYS A 63 -10.81 15.81 9.39
C LYS A 63 -9.39 16.26 8.99
N ASP A 64 -8.41 15.40 9.23
CA ASP A 64 -7.00 15.57 8.91
C ASP A 64 -6.59 14.90 7.59
N ALA A 65 -7.55 14.53 6.74
CA ALA A 65 -7.33 13.76 5.50
C ALA A 65 -6.23 14.35 4.61
N ILE A 66 -6.14 15.68 4.48
CA ILE A 66 -5.11 16.33 3.67
C ILE A 66 -3.71 15.91 4.11
N LEU A 67 -3.43 15.97 5.42
CA LEU A 67 -2.12 15.64 5.97
C LEU A 67 -1.86 14.13 5.96
N ARG A 68 -2.88 13.31 6.24
CA ARG A 68 -2.79 11.84 6.14
C ARG A 68 -2.51 11.39 4.71
N ASN A 69 -3.00 12.12 3.72
CA ASN A 69 -2.88 11.77 2.31
C ASN A 69 -1.54 12.15 1.67
N LEU A 70 -0.71 12.98 2.31
CA LEU A 70 0.57 13.40 1.71
C LEU A 70 1.49 12.22 1.33
N PRO A 71 1.71 11.20 2.18
CA PRO A 71 2.52 10.04 1.79
C PRO A 71 1.89 9.20 0.66
N TYR A 72 0.56 9.09 0.61
CA TYR A 72 -0.13 8.37 -0.46
C TYR A 72 -0.05 9.12 -1.80
N LEU A 73 -0.15 10.45 -1.78
CA LEU A 73 0.14 11.28 -2.94
C LEU A 73 1.60 11.17 -3.37
N GLY A 74 2.52 11.02 -2.42
CA GLY A 74 3.93 10.72 -2.67
C GLY A 74 4.12 9.44 -3.49
N ILE A 75 3.57 8.30 -3.04
CA ILE A 75 3.68 7.05 -3.80
C ILE A 75 2.86 7.07 -5.11
N ALA A 76 1.78 7.86 -5.19
CA ALA A 76 1.13 8.11 -6.48
C ALA A 76 2.07 8.82 -7.47
N GLY A 77 2.82 9.81 -6.97
CA GLY A 77 3.87 10.50 -7.71
C GLY A 77 4.95 9.54 -8.22
N VAL A 78 5.40 8.60 -7.36
CA VAL A 78 6.34 7.52 -7.76
C VAL A 78 5.77 6.68 -8.89
N GLY A 79 4.54 6.17 -8.73
CA GLY A 79 3.90 5.36 -9.77
C GLY A 79 3.77 6.09 -11.10
N LEU A 80 3.38 7.37 -11.09
CA LEU A 80 3.26 8.17 -12.32
C LEU A 80 4.63 8.49 -12.94
N GLY A 81 5.58 8.95 -12.13
CA GLY A 81 6.93 9.30 -12.57
C GLY A 81 7.65 8.11 -13.19
N SER A 82 7.66 6.98 -12.49
CA SER A 82 8.25 5.73 -12.95
C SER A 82 7.55 5.19 -14.20
N SER A 83 6.22 5.24 -14.28
CA SER A 83 5.49 4.85 -15.50
C SER A 83 5.93 5.66 -16.71
N ILE A 84 6.05 6.99 -16.55
CA ILE A 84 6.47 7.90 -17.62
C ILE A 84 7.92 7.64 -18.01
N PHE A 85 8.79 7.39 -17.04
CA PHE A 85 10.19 7.07 -17.28
C PHE A 85 10.33 5.79 -18.10
N HIS A 86 9.79 4.66 -17.64
CA HIS A 86 9.89 3.38 -18.34
C HIS A 86 9.21 3.39 -19.71
N ALA A 87 8.22 4.26 -19.93
CA ALA A 87 7.60 4.40 -21.24
C ALA A 87 8.48 5.13 -22.25
N THR A 88 9.36 6.03 -21.81
CA THR A 88 10.03 7.02 -22.68
C THR A 88 11.56 6.93 -22.68
N LEU A 89 12.16 6.47 -21.57
CA LEU A 89 13.59 6.36 -21.28
C LEU A 89 14.38 7.64 -21.57
N LYS A 90 13.87 8.77 -21.08
CA LYS A 90 14.53 10.08 -21.17
C LYS A 90 15.13 10.50 -19.83
N ASN A 91 16.25 11.23 -19.90
CA ASN A 91 16.89 11.81 -18.71
C ASN A 91 15.91 12.63 -17.85
N TYR A 92 15.13 13.53 -18.43
CA TYR A 92 14.18 14.35 -17.66
C TYR A 92 13.02 13.55 -17.04
N THR A 93 12.63 12.44 -17.66
CA THR A 93 11.64 11.52 -17.08
C THR A 93 12.24 10.61 -16.03
N GLN A 94 13.52 10.24 -16.17
CA GLN A 94 14.28 9.55 -15.12
C GLN A 94 14.39 10.43 -13.88
N TRP A 95 14.70 11.71 -14.04
CA TRP A 95 14.70 12.66 -12.92
C TRP A 95 13.32 12.75 -12.26
N LEU A 96 12.23 12.73 -13.04
CA LEU A 96 10.89 12.71 -12.47
C LEU A 96 10.67 11.48 -11.58
N ASP A 97 11.10 10.29 -12.01
CA ASP A 97 11.04 9.07 -11.19
C ASP A 97 11.92 9.19 -9.93
N ASP A 98 13.23 9.42 -10.10
CA ASP A 98 14.21 9.53 -9.01
C ASP A 98 13.78 10.55 -7.95
N LEU A 99 13.38 11.75 -8.37
CA LEU A 99 12.99 12.80 -7.44
C LEU A 99 11.67 12.50 -6.74
N SER A 100 10.72 11.85 -7.41
CA SER A 100 9.45 11.46 -6.80
C SER A 100 9.66 10.46 -5.66
N MET A 101 10.62 9.53 -5.79
CA MET A 101 10.99 8.58 -4.72
C MET A 101 11.54 9.30 -3.49
N LEU A 102 12.44 10.27 -3.68
CA LEU A 102 13.02 11.05 -2.58
C LEU A 102 11.97 11.92 -1.90
N ILE A 103 11.12 12.60 -2.66
CA ILE A 103 10.04 13.45 -2.13
C ILE A 103 9.04 12.61 -1.34
N ALA A 104 8.57 11.49 -1.89
CA ALA A 104 7.65 10.58 -1.21
C ALA A 104 8.24 10.11 0.13
N THR A 105 9.51 9.69 0.12
CA THR A 105 10.21 9.24 1.33
C THR A 105 10.40 10.37 2.33
N ALA A 106 10.69 11.59 1.87
CA ALA A 106 10.83 12.77 2.72
C ALA A 106 9.53 13.09 3.46
N THR A 107 8.35 12.89 2.85
CA THR A 107 7.06 13.10 3.54
C THR A 107 6.86 12.12 4.70
N VAL A 108 7.25 10.85 4.53
CA VAL A 108 7.16 9.83 5.58
C VAL A 108 8.18 10.11 6.68
N LEU A 109 9.42 10.46 6.29
CA LEU A 109 10.49 10.85 7.21
C LEU A 109 10.04 12.03 8.08
N HIS A 110 9.53 13.09 7.47
CA HIS A 110 9.00 14.26 8.18
C HIS A 110 7.92 13.84 9.18
N ARG A 111 6.96 13.01 8.76
CA ARG A 111 5.87 12.55 9.63
C ARG A 111 6.37 11.78 10.85
N VAL A 112 7.27 10.80 10.69
CA VAL A 112 7.75 9.98 11.82
C VAL A 112 8.59 10.76 12.84
N PHE A 113 9.18 11.89 12.45
CA PHE A 113 9.95 12.74 13.35
C PHE A 113 9.15 13.89 13.98
N THR A 114 7.99 14.24 13.44
CA THR A 114 7.27 15.47 13.83
C THR A 114 5.85 15.25 14.35
N PHE A 115 5.27 14.05 14.24
CA PHE A 115 3.85 13.83 14.58
C PHE A 115 3.44 14.23 16.00
N ASP A 116 4.37 14.22 16.95
CA ASP A 116 4.16 14.56 18.37
C ASP A 116 4.85 15.88 18.77
N LYS A 117 5.27 16.70 17.80
CA LYS A 117 6.01 17.95 18.03
C LYS A 117 5.12 19.18 17.88
N SER A 118 5.61 20.31 18.38
CA SER A 118 4.93 21.60 18.20
C SER A 118 4.87 21.99 16.72
N LEU A 119 3.92 22.86 16.37
CA LEU A 119 3.76 23.37 15.00
C LEU A 119 5.06 24.00 14.49
N SER A 120 5.74 24.80 15.31
CA SER A 120 7.00 25.44 14.94
C SER A 120 8.08 24.41 14.57
N ILE A 121 8.27 23.36 15.37
CA ILE A 121 9.24 22.29 15.07
C ILE A 121 8.85 21.57 13.78
N THR A 122 7.56 21.27 13.61
CA THR A 122 7.03 20.60 12.42
C THR A 122 7.28 21.41 11.16
N VAL A 123 7.00 22.72 11.18
CA VAL A 123 7.22 23.61 10.02
C VAL A 123 8.71 23.81 9.74
N THR A 124 9.51 24.13 10.76
CA THR A 124 10.95 24.38 10.58
C THR A 124 11.68 23.13 10.07
N SER A 125 11.38 21.94 10.60
CA SER A 125 11.95 20.68 10.09
C SER A 125 11.49 20.35 8.67
N GLY A 126 10.23 20.64 8.33
CA GLY A 126 9.72 20.50 6.97
C GLY A 126 10.45 21.39 5.98
N LEU A 127 10.63 22.67 6.31
CA LEU A 127 11.40 23.62 5.49
C LEU A 127 12.86 23.18 5.32
N LEU A 128 13.49 22.70 6.39
CA LEU A 128 14.86 22.19 6.35
C LEU A 128 14.99 20.97 5.44
N ILE A 129 14.10 19.98 5.59
CA ILE A 129 14.07 18.79 4.74
C ILE A 129 13.88 19.20 3.28
N THR A 130 12.93 20.10 2.99
CA THR A 130 12.69 20.61 1.63
C THR A 130 13.93 21.28 1.05
N ALA A 131 14.63 22.12 1.82
CA ALA A 131 15.85 22.78 1.36
C ALA A 131 16.97 21.77 1.03
N ILE A 132 17.16 20.76 1.90
CA ILE A 132 18.15 19.68 1.68
C ILE A 132 17.78 18.86 0.43
N MET A 133 16.51 18.47 0.29
CA MET A 133 16.03 17.71 -0.87
C MET A 133 16.16 18.52 -2.15
N ALA A 134 15.84 19.81 -2.15
CA ALA A 134 15.99 20.68 -3.32
C ALA A 134 17.46 20.82 -3.75
N ALA A 135 18.37 21.03 -2.79
CA ALA A 135 19.81 21.09 -3.05
C ALA A 135 20.32 19.77 -3.64
N PHE A 136 19.99 18.64 -3.01
CA PHE A 136 20.38 17.31 -3.49
C PHE A 136 19.80 17.01 -4.88
N SER A 137 18.51 17.28 -5.10
CA SER A 137 17.83 17.06 -6.38
C SER A 137 18.43 17.89 -7.50
N THR A 138 18.81 19.15 -7.20
CA THR A 138 19.47 20.02 -8.18
C THR A 138 20.84 19.45 -8.56
N TRP A 139 21.63 19.02 -7.57
CA TRP A 139 22.91 18.37 -7.81
C TRP A 139 22.75 17.05 -8.60
N HIS A 140 21.76 16.22 -8.25
CA HIS A 140 21.41 14.98 -8.95
C HIS A 140 21.12 15.23 -10.43
N CYS A 141 20.24 16.17 -10.75
CA CYS A 141 19.88 16.48 -12.14
C CYS A 141 21.03 17.10 -12.94
N ILE A 142 21.95 17.84 -12.29
CA ILE A 142 23.12 18.43 -12.97
C ILE A 142 24.19 17.37 -13.25
N THR A 143 24.40 16.45 -12.31
CA THR A 143 25.45 15.42 -12.41
C THR A 143 24.99 14.16 -13.15
N ASP A 144 23.68 13.95 -13.24
CA ASP A 144 23.05 12.77 -13.85
C ASP A 144 23.59 11.44 -13.29
N GLU A 145 23.80 11.40 -11.98
CA GLU A 145 24.50 10.34 -11.24
C GLU A 145 23.53 9.55 -10.35
N LEU A 146 23.48 8.21 -10.44
CA LEU A 146 22.47 7.39 -9.74
C LEU A 146 22.90 6.80 -8.39
N THR A 147 24.19 6.71 -8.10
CA THR A 147 24.72 6.06 -6.89
C THR A 147 24.33 6.83 -5.65
N MET A 148 24.56 8.14 -5.63
CA MET A 148 24.26 8.97 -4.46
C MET A 148 22.76 9.10 -4.23
N HIS A 149 21.95 9.08 -5.30
CA HIS A 149 20.50 8.95 -5.18
C HIS A 149 20.13 7.67 -4.43
N SER A 150 20.67 6.53 -4.88
CA SER A 150 20.40 5.21 -4.27
C SER A 150 20.86 5.13 -2.82
N VAL A 151 22.03 5.70 -2.50
CA VAL A 151 22.57 5.77 -1.13
C VAL A 151 21.66 6.61 -0.25
N LEU A 152 21.29 7.83 -0.68
CA LEU A 152 20.43 8.70 0.09
C LEU A 152 19.05 8.05 0.33
N PHE A 153 18.44 7.50 -0.72
CA PHE A 153 17.17 6.79 -0.63
C PHE A 153 17.24 5.64 0.38
N GLY A 154 18.27 4.80 0.29
CA GLY A 154 18.50 3.70 1.24
C GLY A 154 18.65 4.16 2.70
N LEU A 155 19.42 5.24 2.93
CA LEU A 155 19.58 5.83 4.26
C LEU A 155 18.27 6.39 4.83
N MET A 156 17.46 7.05 4.00
CA MET A 156 16.15 7.56 4.40
C MET A 156 15.20 6.42 4.79
N ILE A 157 15.12 5.37 3.97
CA ILE A 157 14.28 4.19 4.25
C ILE A 157 14.73 3.49 5.54
N ALA A 158 16.04 3.29 5.73
CA ALA A 158 16.58 2.69 6.96
C ALA A 158 16.22 3.54 8.19
N THR A 159 16.37 4.86 8.10
CA THR A 159 16.04 5.81 9.17
C THR A 159 14.55 5.76 9.53
N ILE A 160 13.66 5.75 8.52
CA ILE A 160 12.22 5.60 8.71
C ILE A 160 11.91 4.27 9.39
N GLY A 161 12.51 3.17 8.95
CA GLY A 161 12.31 1.84 9.53
C GLY A 161 12.70 1.80 11.01
N LEU A 162 13.89 2.28 11.35
CA LEU A 162 14.38 2.35 12.74
C LEU A 162 13.49 3.24 13.62
N LYS A 163 13.13 4.43 13.11
CA LYS A 163 12.26 5.35 13.83
C LYS A 163 10.86 4.77 14.05
N THR A 164 10.30 4.12 13.03
CA THR A 164 8.99 3.45 13.12
C THR A 164 9.00 2.38 14.20
N ARG A 165 10.04 1.52 14.25
CA ARG A 165 10.18 0.51 15.32
C ARG A 165 10.26 1.14 16.72
N SER A 166 10.98 2.25 16.85
CA SER A 166 11.03 3.02 18.11
C SER A 166 9.64 3.54 18.51
N ILE A 167 8.85 4.06 17.56
CA ILE A 167 7.48 4.55 17.82
C ILE A 167 6.55 3.41 18.25
N ILE A 168 6.65 2.23 17.64
CA ILE A 168 5.88 1.04 18.07
C ILE A 168 6.15 0.75 19.55
N SER A 169 7.43 0.74 19.96
CA SER A 169 7.82 0.51 21.34
C SER A 169 7.24 1.53 22.30
N ALA A 170 7.20 2.80 21.91
CA ALA A 170 6.75 3.91 22.75
C ALA A 170 5.22 4.07 22.82
N ARG A 171 4.48 3.75 21.75
CA ARG A 171 3.06 4.08 21.62
C ARG A 171 2.11 2.88 21.79
N VAL A 172 2.61 1.66 21.63
CA VAL A 172 1.78 0.45 21.71
C VAL A 172 2.11 -0.32 22.99
N SER A 173 1.23 -0.22 23.99
CA SER A 173 1.39 -0.88 25.29
C SER A 173 0.84 -2.30 25.33
N ASN A 174 -0.30 -2.55 24.65
CA ASN A 174 -0.93 -3.87 24.63
C ASN A 174 -0.01 -4.88 23.92
N PRO A 175 0.45 -5.96 24.58
CA PRO A 175 1.41 -6.91 24.01
C PRO A 175 0.93 -7.59 22.72
N ALA A 176 -0.35 -7.96 22.64
CA ALA A 176 -0.90 -8.65 21.47
C ALA A 176 -0.92 -7.72 20.25
N ILE A 177 -1.37 -6.47 20.43
CA ILE A 177 -1.39 -5.46 19.36
C ILE A 177 0.05 -5.09 18.97
N LYS A 178 0.93 -4.95 19.96
CA LYS A 178 2.35 -4.66 19.72
C LYS A 178 3.01 -5.73 18.84
N ALA A 179 2.73 -7.01 19.10
CA ALA A 179 3.22 -8.12 18.30
C ALA A 179 2.72 -8.04 16.84
N GLN A 180 1.42 -7.77 16.62
CA GLN A 180 0.87 -7.60 15.28
C GLN A 180 1.50 -6.43 14.51
N VAL A 181 1.68 -5.29 15.18
CA VAL A 181 2.27 -4.09 14.59
C VAL A 181 3.75 -4.31 14.27
N PHE A 182 4.51 -4.99 15.14
CA PHE A 182 5.89 -5.39 14.83
C PHE A 182 5.97 -6.40 13.70
N LYS A 183 5.04 -7.35 13.62
CA LYS A 183 4.93 -8.31 12.53
C LYS A 183 4.72 -7.58 11.21
N LEU A 184 3.79 -6.62 11.16
CA LEU A 184 3.55 -5.79 9.99
C LEU A 184 4.78 -4.99 9.56
N CYS A 185 5.45 -4.35 10.51
CA CYS A 185 6.72 -3.64 10.26
C CYS A 185 7.80 -4.58 9.68
N THR A 186 7.92 -5.80 10.23
CA THR A 186 8.95 -6.76 9.84
C THR A 186 8.68 -7.35 8.46
N TRP A 187 7.45 -7.75 8.17
CA TRP A 187 7.06 -8.22 6.84
C TRP A 187 7.11 -7.11 5.80
N GLY A 188 6.72 -5.87 6.13
CA GLY A 188 6.92 -4.72 5.26
C GLY A 188 8.39 -4.52 4.87
N SER A 189 9.31 -4.63 5.84
CA SER A 189 10.76 -4.60 5.57
C SER A 189 11.22 -5.76 4.69
N ILE A 190 10.79 -6.99 4.98
CA ILE A 190 11.15 -8.18 4.19
C ILE A 190 10.69 -8.02 2.74
N ILE A 191 9.44 -7.61 2.52
CA ILE A 191 8.86 -7.40 1.19
C ILE A 191 9.68 -6.34 0.43
N PHE A 192 9.97 -5.20 1.05
CA PHE A 192 10.75 -4.13 0.42
C PHE A 192 12.19 -4.57 0.08
N VAL A 193 12.89 -5.21 1.03
CA VAL A 193 14.25 -5.72 0.83
C VAL A 193 14.29 -6.84 -0.22
N THR A 194 13.24 -7.65 -0.31
CA THR A 194 13.11 -8.66 -1.37
C THR A 194 13.05 -8.00 -2.74
N GLY A 195 12.28 -6.93 -2.88
CA GLY A 195 12.33 -6.09 -4.08
C GLY A 195 13.76 -5.66 -4.38
N PHE A 196 14.46 -5.08 -3.40
CA PHE A 196 15.83 -4.57 -3.61
C PHE A 196 16.81 -5.66 -4.05
N ALA A 197 16.68 -6.85 -3.47
CA ALA A 197 17.47 -7.99 -3.90
C ALA A 197 17.17 -8.38 -5.35
N ILE A 198 15.89 -8.44 -5.73
CA ILE A 198 15.46 -8.74 -7.11
C ILE A 198 15.98 -7.69 -8.10
N TRP A 199 15.92 -6.40 -7.75
CA TRP A 199 16.49 -5.31 -8.55
C TRP A 199 18.00 -5.49 -8.79
N ASN A 200 18.77 -5.86 -7.77
CA ASN A 200 20.20 -6.13 -7.94
C ASN A 200 20.45 -7.37 -8.83
N VAL A 201 19.59 -8.39 -8.75
CA VAL A 201 19.69 -9.56 -9.63
C VAL A 201 19.41 -9.17 -11.09
N ASP A 202 18.40 -8.33 -11.35
CA ASP A 202 18.10 -7.79 -12.67
C ASP A 202 19.36 -7.17 -13.30
N ASN A 203 19.96 -6.20 -12.59
CA ASN A 203 21.17 -5.52 -13.02
C ASN A 203 22.37 -6.47 -13.23
N ALA A 204 22.52 -7.49 -12.40
CA ALA A 204 23.70 -8.36 -12.42
C ALA A 204 23.69 -9.41 -13.54
N ILE A 205 22.52 -9.92 -13.93
CA ILE A 205 22.41 -11.06 -14.86
C ILE A 205 21.55 -10.78 -16.10
N CYS A 206 21.43 -9.51 -16.48
CA CYS A 206 20.65 -9.01 -17.62
C CYS A 206 20.75 -9.86 -18.90
N GLY A 207 21.97 -10.12 -19.37
CA GLY A 207 22.18 -10.91 -20.59
C GLY A 207 21.65 -12.34 -20.49
N LYS A 208 21.69 -12.97 -19.30
CA LYS A 208 21.12 -14.30 -19.07
C LYS A 208 19.60 -14.25 -19.01
N LEU A 209 19.03 -13.24 -18.33
CA LEU A 209 17.59 -13.02 -18.28
C LEU A 209 17.01 -12.86 -19.68
N THR A 210 17.63 -12.05 -20.53
CA THR A 210 17.23 -11.87 -21.93
C THR A 210 17.25 -13.17 -22.74
N GLN A 211 18.30 -13.99 -22.57
CA GLN A 211 18.35 -15.31 -23.21
C GLN A 211 17.21 -16.22 -22.74
N TRP A 212 16.94 -16.27 -21.43
CA TRP A 212 15.85 -17.07 -20.88
C TRP A 212 14.49 -16.58 -21.37
N LYS A 213 14.25 -15.26 -21.43
CA LYS A 213 13.02 -14.67 -21.98
C LYS A 213 12.76 -15.12 -23.41
N ARG A 214 13.80 -15.19 -24.25
CA ARG A 214 13.70 -15.66 -25.64
C ARG A 214 13.39 -17.16 -25.76
N VAL A 215 13.88 -17.98 -24.83
CA VAL A 215 13.58 -19.42 -24.77
C VAL A 215 12.17 -19.70 -24.26
N VAL A 216 11.75 -19.00 -23.20
CA VAL A 216 10.44 -19.18 -22.56
C VAL A 216 9.29 -18.69 -23.45
N GLY A 217 9.52 -17.58 -24.17
CA GLY A 217 8.49 -16.93 -24.99
C GLY A 217 7.45 -16.18 -24.15
N MET A 218 6.64 -15.38 -24.83
CA MET A 218 5.61 -14.56 -24.21
C MET A 218 4.29 -15.34 -24.04
N PRO A 219 3.48 -15.04 -23.02
CA PRO A 219 3.67 -13.97 -22.02
C PRO A 219 4.51 -14.42 -20.82
N TRP A 220 4.92 -15.69 -20.76
CA TRP A 220 5.61 -16.26 -19.59
C TRP A 220 6.97 -15.62 -19.33
N SER A 221 7.62 -15.07 -20.35
CA SER A 221 8.84 -14.26 -20.23
C SER A 221 8.65 -13.03 -19.33
N PHE A 222 7.42 -12.51 -19.17
CA PHE A 222 7.15 -11.36 -18.30
C PHE A 222 7.45 -11.66 -16.83
N LEU A 223 7.43 -12.93 -16.42
CA LEU A 223 7.84 -13.33 -15.07
C LEU A 223 9.34 -13.12 -14.81
N LEU A 224 10.14 -12.99 -15.87
CA LEU A 224 11.58 -12.75 -15.81
C LEU A 224 11.93 -11.26 -15.90
N GLU A 225 10.95 -10.36 -16.03
CA GLU A 225 11.17 -8.91 -15.92
C GLU A 225 11.29 -8.54 -14.44
N LEU A 226 12.48 -8.77 -13.89
CA LEU A 226 12.75 -8.67 -12.46
C LEU A 226 12.62 -7.22 -11.96
N HIS A 227 12.93 -6.23 -12.79
CA HIS A 227 12.67 -4.83 -12.46
C HIS A 227 11.17 -4.53 -12.28
N GLY A 228 10.28 -5.17 -13.04
CA GLY A 228 8.83 -5.06 -12.83
C GLY A 228 8.39 -5.64 -11.48
N TRP A 229 9.03 -6.74 -11.03
CA TRP A 229 8.81 -7.27 -9.69
C TRP A 229 9.30 -6.32 -8.60
N TRP A 230 10.42 -5.62 -8.81
CA TRP A 230 10.88 -4.57 -7.90
C TRP A 230 9.76 -3.59 -7.59
N HIS A 231 9.08 -3.03 -8.61
CA HIS A 231 7.95 -2.11 -8.41
C HIS A 231 6.82 -2.69 -7.57
N ILE A 232 6.49 -3.97 -7.79
CA ILE A 232 5.42 -4.64 -7.05
C ILE A 232 5.81 -4.78 -5.56
N PHE A 233 7.02 -5.27 -5.29
CA PHE A 233 7.51 -5.49 -3.93
C PHE A 233 7.73 -4.18 -3.18
N THR A 234 8.38 -3.18 -3.78
CA THR A 234 8.58 -1.87 -3.14
C THR A 234 7.27 -1.11 -2.99
N GLY A 235 6.34 -1.21 -3.93
CA GLY A 235 5.01 -0.63 -3.81
C GLY A 235 4.23 -1.19 -2.62
N ALA A 236 4.23 -2.52 -2.47
CA ALA A 236 3.62 -3.18 -1.32
C ALA A 236 4.32 -2.83 0.01
N GLY A 237 5.66 -2.84 0.03
CA GLY A 237 6.45 -2.48 1.20
C GLY A 237 6.23 -1.01 1.62
N ALA A 238 6.25 -0.09 0.67
CA ALA A 238 6.01 1.34 0.90
C ALA A 238 4.59 1.58 1.43
N TYR A 239 3.57 0.93 0.84
CA TYR A 239 2.20 0.99 1.36
C TYR A 239 2.10 0.51 2.81
N ILE A 240 2.70 -0.65 3.12
CA ILE A 240 2.71 -1.19 4.49
C ILE A 240 3.31 -0.16 5.45
N PHE A 241 4.45 0.43 5.11
CA PHE A 241 5.11 1.44 5.95
C PHE A 241 4.28 2.72 6.09
N ILE A 242 3.70 3.22 5.01
CA ILE A 242 2.84 4.41 5.05
C ILE A 242 1.63 4.16 5.94
N ALA A 243 0.91 3.06 5.73
CA ALA A 243 -0.28 2.74 6.52
C ALA A 243 0.07 2.48 8.00
N LEU A 244 1.22 1.87 8.26
CA LEU A 244 1.74 1.67 9.62
C LEU A 244 2.10 3.00 10.30
N VAL A 245 2.80 3.90 9.61
CA VAL A 245 3.14 5.24 10.12
C VAL A 245 1.87 6.05 10.37
N GLU A 246 0.90 5.99 9.46
CA GLU A 246 -0.40 6.65 9.64
C GLU A 246 -1.09 6.16 10.92
N TYR A 247 -1.18 4.83 11.11
CA TYR A 247 -1.74 4.23 12.32
C TYR A 247 -1.00 4.67 13.58
N LEU A 248 0.32 4.57 13.61
CA LEU A 248 1.14 4.89 14.80
C LEU A 248 1.14 6.38 15.17
N THR A 249 0.96 7.25 14.18
CA THR A 249 0.93 8.70 14.37
C THR A 249 -0.47 9.27 14.54
N SER A 250 -1.48 8.40 14.62
CA SER A 250 -2.87 8.78 14.91
C SER A 250 -3.27 8.47 16.35
N GLU A 251 -4.47 8.91 16.72
CA GLU A 251 -5.20 8.55 17.94
C GLU A 251 -5.59 7.07 18.02
N ASP A 252 -5.45 6.32 16.92
CA ASP A 252 -5.70 4.89 16.88
C ASP A 252 -4.51 4.04 17.32
N ALA A 253 -3.34 4.66 17.53
CA ALA A 253 -2.15 3.93 17.96
C ALA A 253 -2.42 3.11 19.23
N GLY A 254 -2.28 1.79 19.12
CA GLY A 254 -2.54 0.84 20.19
C GLY A 254 -3.96 0.27 20.23
N LYS A 255 -4.87 0.68 19.34
CA LYS A 255 -6.18 0.06 19.15
C LYS A 255 -6.08 -1.17 18.22
N PRO A 256 -7.07 -2.09 18.24
CA PRO A 256 -7.11 -3.20 17.30
C PRO A 256 -7.02 -2.72 15.83
N LEU A 257 -6.22 -3.43 15.04
CA LEU A 257 -5.93 -3.06 13.66
C LEU A 257 -7.19 -3.17 12.77
N GLY A 258 -7.96 -4.25 12.86
CA GLY A 258 -9.17 -4.44 12.04
C GLY A 258 -8.91 -4.38 10.52
N GLY A 259 -9.97 -4.29 9.72
CA GLY A 259 -9.92 -4.34 8.25
C GLY A 259 -9.46 -3.06 7.56
N ARG A 260 -8.53 -2.30 8.13
CA ARG A 260 -8.09 -0.98 7.61
C ARG A 260 -7.03 -1.06 6.50
N PHE A 261 -6.44 -2.24 6.29
CA PHE A 261 -5.32 -2.42 5.39
C PHE A 261 -5.73 -3.09 4.08
N ALA A 262 -5.03 -2.79 2.98
CA ALA A 262 -5.11 -3.53 1.73
C ALA A 262 -4.27 -4.82 1.82
N PHE A 263 -4.50 -5.77 0.91
CA PHE A 263 -3.55 -6.88 0.69
C PHE A 263 -2.16 -6.32 0.30
N PRO A 264 -1.03 -6.88 0.76
CA PRO A 264 -0.90 -8.05 1.63
C PRO A 264 -0.92 -7.70 3.13
N ALA A 265 -0.95 -6.43 3.50
CA ALA A 265 -0.96 -5.98 4.90
C ALA A 265 -2.13 -6.57 5.71
N ALA A 266 -3.34 -6.59 5.13
CA ALA A 266 -4.50 -7.26 5.75
C ALA A 266 -4.24 -8.74 6.05
N TRP A 267 -3.68 -9.47 5.08
CA TRP A 267 -3.42 -10.90 5.22
C TRP A 267 -2.37 -11.21 6.30
N ILE A 268 -1.33 -10.38 6.42
CA ILE A 268 -0.29 -10.50 7.46
C ILE A 268 -0.88 -10.40 8.87
N VAL A 269 -1.91 -9.56 9.03
CA VAL A 269 -2.58 -9.28 10.30
C VAL A 269 -3.71 -10.29 10.57
N ASP A 270 -4.55 -10.60 9.58
CA ASP A 270 -5.75 -11.43 9.71
C ASP A 270 -5.46 -12.94 9.73
N GLY A 271 -4.30 -13.38 9.24
CA GLY A 271 -3.88 -14.79 9.22
C GLY A 271 -3.82 -15.50 10.58
N GLU A 272 -4.13 -14.79 11.68
CA GLU A 272 -4.18 -15.30 13.06
C GLU A 272 -5.45 -14.94 13.83
N ALA A 273 -6.41 -14.19 13.27
CA ALA A 273 -7.72 -14.01 13.93
C ALA A 273 -8.41 -15.37 14.18
N GLY A 274 -8.16 -16.36 13.31
CA GLY A 274 -8.60 -17.75 13.47
C GLY A 274 -7.68 -18.66 14.31
N LYS A 275 -6.58 -18.16 14.88
CA LYS A 275 -5.68 -18.94 15.76
C LYS A 275 -5.73 -18.50 17.22
N ALA A 276 -6.15 -17.26 17.49
CA ALA A 276 -6.28 -16.74 18.85
C ALA A 276 -7.58 -17.18 19.56
N GLU A 277 -8.60 -17.65 18.83
CA GLU A 277 -9.85 -18.18 19.43
C GLU A 277 -9.71 -19.60 20.00
N GLY A 278 -8.55 -20.25 19.85
CA GLY A 278 -8.33 -21.63 20.32
C GLY A 278 -7.94 -21.79 21.78
N ASN A 279 -7.70 -20.70 22.54
CA ASN A 279 -7.16 -20.80 23.91
C ASN A 279 -7.68 -19.73 24.88
N GLY A 280 -8.94 -19.32 24.73
CA GLY A 280 -9.63 -18.45 25.69
C GLY A 280 -10.74 -19.22 26.40
N HIS A 281 -10.55 -19.52 27.69
CA HIS A 281 -11.63 -19.93 28.57
C HIS A 281 -12.84 -18.99 28.40
N ALA A 282 -13.95 -19.56 27.95
CA ALA A 282 -15.22 -18.88 27.81
C ALA A 282 -15.69 -18.36 29.17
N TYR A 283 -15.63 -17.05 29.39
CA TYR A 283 -16.53 -16.38 30.32
C TYR A 283 -17.83 -16.08 29.58
N SER A 284 -18.73 -17.06 29.60
CA SER A 284 -20.13 -16.84 29.27
C SER A 284 -20.77 -16.02 30.39
N ASN A 285 -21.00 -14.73 30.15
CA ASN A 285 -22.04 -14.01 30.88
C ASN A 285 -23.19 -13.75 29.90
N GLY A 286 -24.12 -14.69 29.88
CA GLY A 286 -25.42 -14.51 29.27
C GLY A 286 -26.26 -13.55 30.10
N VAL A 287 -26.84 -12.55 29.45
CA VAL A 287 -28.17 -12.03 29.80
C VAL A 287 -28.87 -11.70 28.49
N ALA A 288 -29.58 -12.69 27.94
CA ALA A 288 -30.70 -12.43 27.05
C ALA A 288 -31.84 -11.87 27.93
N LYS A 289 -32.19 -10.59 27.77
CA LYS A 289 -33.46 -10.07 28.31
C LYS A 289 -34.47 -9.97 27.17
N ALA A 290 -35.47 -10.83 27.27
CA ALA A 290 -36.70 -10.79 26.51
C ALA A 290 -37.46 -9.48 26.77
N ASN A 291 -37.94 -8.83 25.72
CA ASN A 291 -38.91 -7.75 25.82
C ASN A 291 -40.30 -8.36 26.12
N GLY A 292 -40.58 -8.51 27.42
CA GLY A 292 -41.91 -8.78 27.95
C GLY A 292 -42.63 -7.47 28.28
N LEU A 293 -43.85 -7.37 27.76
CA LEU A 293 -44.87 -6.38 28.11
C LEU A 293 -45.00 -6.22 29.62
N ASN A 294 -45.05 -4.98 30.12
CA ASN A 294 -45.40 -4.70 31.50
C ASN A 294 -46.59 -3.73 31.51
N GLY A 295 -47.79 -4.30 31.66
CA GLY A 295 -49.00 -3.55 32.02
C GLY A 295 -49.16 -3.60 33.53
N ASN A 296 -49.19 -2.43 34.17
CA ASN A 296 -49.60 -2.29 35.56
C ASN A 296 -50.86 -1.43 35.60
N ALA A 297 -51.95 -2.01 36.11
CA ALA A 297 -53.25 -1.40 36.22
C ALA A 297 -53.40 -0.65 37.55
N ASN A 298 -53.97 0.56 37.52
CA ASN A 298 -54.76 1.07 38.64
C ASN A 298 -55.67 2.21 38.19
N GLY A 299 -56.96 2.16 38.56
CA GLY A 299 -57.84 3.33 38.63
C GLY A 299 -59.09 3.35 37.72
N ASN A 300 -60.23 2.97 38.32
CA ASN A 300 -61.58 3.54 38.18
C ASN A 300 -62.11 3.96 36.79
N ALA A 301 -63.15 3.27 36.31
CA ALA A 301 -64.36 3.92 35.75
C ALA A 301 -65.50 2.89 35.58
N MET A 302 -66.65 3.22 36.16
CA MET A 302 -67.93 2.58 35.85
C MET A 302 -68.48 3.04 34.49
N ALA A 303 -69.32 2.17 33.93
CA ALA A 303 -70.46 2.44 33.05
C ALA A 303 -70.28 2.41 31.51
N ASN A 304 -71.02 1.45 30.94
CA ASN A 304 -71.81 1.48 29.71
C ASN A 304 -71.13 1.59 28.33
N GLY A 305 -71.41 0.59 27.49
CA GLY A 305 -71.75 0.87 26.09
C GLY A 305 -71.23 -0.10 25.04
N PHE A 306 -72.12 -1.02 24.63
CA PHE A 306 -72.34 -1.51 23.26
C PHE A 306 -71.35 -2.46 22.56
N VAL A 307 -72.02 -3.35 21.81
CA VAL A 307 -71.62 -4.57 21.10
C VAL A 307 -71.29 -4.28 19.63
N ASN A 308 -70.30 -4.97 19.07
CA ASN A 308 -70.25 -5.61 17.73
C ASN A 308 -68.78 -5.97 17.45
N GLY A 309 -68.35 -7.16 17.05
CA GLY A 309 -69.01 -8.23 16.31
C GLY A 309 -68.26 -8.45 15.00
N LYS A 310 -67.44 -9.52 14.92
CA LYS A 310 -67.33 -10.48 13.78
C LYS A 310 -66.04 -11.32 13.83
N ALA A 311 -66.25 -12.62 13.74
CA ALA A 311 -65.27 -13.67 13.53
C ALA A 311 -65.29 -14.15 12.06
N ASN A 312 -64.22 -14.83 11.64
CA ASN A 312 -64.11 -15.94 10.66
C ASN A 312 -62.70 -15.90 10.02
N GLY A 313 -61.97 -16.97 9.73
CA GLY A 313 -62.16 -18.44 9.74
C GLY A 313 -60.91 -19.01 9.01
N ASN A 314 -60.16 -19.94 9.61
CA ASN A 314 -60.16 -21.40 9.38
C ASN A 314 -59.54 -21.90 8.05
N GLY A 315 -58.70 -22.95 8.10
CA GLY A 315 -58.44 -23.81 6.93
C GLY A 315 -57.06 -24.47 6.80
N ASN A 316 -56.89 -25.65 7.42
CA ASN A 316 -55.84 -26.65 7.17
C ASN A 316 -55.97 -27.30 5.77
N ALA A 317 -54.86 -27.83 5.20
CA ALA A 317 -54.66 -29.27 4.96
C ALA A 317 -53.56 -29.61 3.91
N LYS A 318 -52.81 -30.68 4.25
CA LYS A 318 -51.85 -31.46 3.45
C LYS A 318 -52.48 -32.12 2.21
N LYS A 319 -51.64 -32.43 1.21
CA LYS A 319 -51.75 -33.66 0.41
C LYS A 319 -50.41 -34.11 -0.19
N THR A 320 -50.10 -35.38 0.05
CA THR A 320 -49.10 -36.25 -0.58
C THR A 320 -49.60 -36.71 -1.95
N ILE A 321 -48.70 -36.88 -2.93
CA ILE A 321 -48.37 -38.16 -3.61
C ILE A 321 -46.87 -38.11 -3.87
#